data_AF-A0A524MZC2-F1
#
_entry.id   AF-A0A524MZC2-F1
#
_cell.length_a   1.000
_cell.length_b   1.000
_cell.length_c   1.000
_cell.angle_alpha   90.00
_cell.angle_beta   90.00
_cell.angle_gamma   90.00
#
_symmetry.space_group_name_H-M   'P 1'
#
loop_
_entity.id
_entity.type
_entity.pdbx_description
1 polymer ?
#
loop_
_entity_poly.entity_id
_entity_poly.type
_entity_poly.pdbx_seq_one_letter_code
_entity_poly.pdbx_strand_id
1 'polypeptide(L)'
;MNHFLLGMSIPLCVFGIVYSVRRFRASFVMLVLYPLLMLALGIWAVVPDIPRILRMNRLYDRLAVDPRTNIFLWHYRIDQVETDSPLYATVAIAVFAGVLFIAWRELKMRENERG
;
A
#
# COMPACT_ATOMS: atom_id res chain seq x y z
N MET A 1 -8.72 -8.06 -2.31
CA MET A 1 -8.38 -6.63 -2.09
C MET A 1 -7.26 -6.43 -1.07
N ASN A 2 -6.86 -7.50 -0.39
CA ASN A 2 -5.93 -7.47 0.75
C ASN A 2 -4.47 -7.37 0.27
N HIS A 3 -4.15 -7.96 -0.88
CA HIS A 3 -2.85 -7.85 -1.54
C HIS A 3 -2.41 -6.41 -1.78
N PHE A 4 -3.36 -5.52 -2.11
CA PHE A 4 -3.08 -4.09 -2.27
C PHE A 4 -2.57 -3.48 -0.97
N LEU A 5 -3.24 -3.78 0.15
CA LEU A 5 -2.88 -3.28 1.48
C LEU A 5 -1.55 -3.87 1.97
N LEU A 6 -1.30 -5.16 1.71
CA LEU A 6 -0.04 -5.82 2.02
C LEU A 6 1.11 -5.23 1.21
N GLY A 7 0.89 -4.93 -0.08
CA GLY A 7 1.87 -4.24 -0.91
C GLY A 7 2.19 -2.83 -0.40
N MET A 8 1.17 -2.10 0.08
CA MET A 8 1.35 -0.79 0.71
C MET A 8 1.98 -0.86 2.11
N SER A 9 1.89 -1.99 2.81
CA SER A 9 2.32 -2.11 4.20
C SER A 9 3.84 -1.98 4.36
N ILE A 10 4.61 -2.51 3.41
CA ILE A 10 6.09 -2.45 3.47
C ILE A 10 6.57 -0.99 3.45
N PRO A 11 6.24 -0.15 2.44
CA PRO A 11 6.66 1.24 2.47
C PRO A 11 6.02 2.04 3.60
N LEU A 12 4.80 1.70 4.02
CA LEU A 12 4.14 2.35 5.17
C LEU A 12 4.91 2.12 6.48
N CYS A 13 5.36 0.89 6.74
CA CYS A 13 6.17 0.57 7.91
C CYS A 13 7.49 1.32 7.88
N VAL A 14 8.18 1.34 6.74
CA VAL A 14 9.43 2.10 6.58
C VAL A 14 9.19 3.59 6.78
N PHE A 15 8.13 4.14 6.18
CA PHE A 15 7.72 5.53 6.37
C PHE A 15 7.49 5.85 7.84
N GLY A 16 6.71 5.02 8.53
CA GLY A 16 6.39 5.17 9.95
C GLY A 16 7.65 5.19 10.81
N ILE A 17 8.57 4.24 10.60
CA ILE A 17 9.85 4.18 11.32
C ILE A 17 10.66 5.46 11.08
N VAL A 18 10.85 5.87 9.83
CA VAL A 18 11.63 7.07 9.49
C VAL A 18 10.98 8.33 10.05
N TYR A 19 9.65 8.43 9.98
CA TYR A 19 8.88 9.56 10.48
C TYR A 19 8.98 9.67 12.02
N SER A 20 8.90 8.55 12.73
CA SER A 20 9.10 8.50 14.19
C SER A 20 10.53 8.88 14.58
N VAL A 21 11.54 8.35 13.88
CA VAL A 21 12.96 8.69 14.13
C VAL A 21 13.24 10.18 13.88
N ARG A 22 12.57 10.80 12.91
CA ARG A 22 12.66 12.23 12.62
C ARG A 22 11.78 13.11 13.51
N ARG A 23 11.38 12.61 14.68
CA ARG A 23 10.55 13.33 15.67
C ARG A 23 9.26 13.89 15.05
N PHE A 24 8.62 13.08 14.20
CA PHE A 24 7.40 13.46 13.51
C PHE A 24 7.57 14.68 12.59
N ARG A 25 8.70 14.85 11.89
CA ARG A 25 8.83 15.86 10.81
C ARG A 25 8.89 15.17 9.46
N ALA A 26 8.05 15.60 8.52
CA ALA A 26 7.99 15.00 7.19
C ALA A 26 8.75 15.85 6.16
N SER A 27 9.80 15.28 5.56
CA SER A 27 10.47 15.95 4.44
C SER A 27 9.59 15.90 3.17
N PHE A 28 9.81 16.84 2.24
CA PHE A 28 9.11 16.82 0.94
C PHE A 28 9.26 15.48 0.20
N VAL A 29 10.48 14.92 0.20
CA VAL A 29 10.75 13.59 -0.37
C VAL A 29 9.88 12.52 0.29
N MET A 30 9.67 12.59 1.60
CA MET A 30 8.82 11.64 2.32
C MET A 30 7.34 11.78 1.92
N LEU A 31 6.85 13.00 1.72
CA LEU A 31 5.47 13.27 1.34
C LEU A 31 5.14 12.86 -0.10
N VAL A 32 6.15 12.79 -0.98
CA VAL A 32 5.93 12.44 -2.39
C VAL A 32 6.37 11.01 -2.69
N LEU A 33 7.60 10.64 -2.33
CA LEU A 33 8.19 9.37 -2.75
C LEU A 33 7.53 8.17 -2.06
N TYR A 34 7.18 8.27 -0.78
CA TYR A 34 6.59 7.14 -0.06
C TYR A 34 5.18 6.81 -0.53
N PRO A 35 4.26 7.79 -0.72
CA PRO A 35 2.95 7.49 -1.31
C PRO A 35 3.05 6.87 -2.71
N LEU A 36 4.01 7.34 -3.53
CA LEU A 36 4.26 6.75 -4.86
C LEU A 36 4.78 5.31 -4.75
N LEU A 37 5.68 5.02 -3.82
CA LEU A 37 6.16 3.65 -3.57
C LEU A 37 5.04 2.74 -3.05
N MET A 38 4.19 3.24 -2.15
CA MET A 38 3.02 2.50 -1.66
C MET A 38 2.09 2.15 -2.82
N LEU A 39 1.83 3.10 -3.72
CA LEU A 39 1.00 2.89 -4.90
C LEU A 39 1.65 1.90 -5.88
N ALA A 40 2.95 2.04 -6.16
CA ALA A 40 3.68 1.15 -7.05
C ALA A 40 3.68 -0.30 -6.55
N LEU A 41 3.98 -0.53 -5.26
CA LEU A 41 3.96 -1.86 -4.68
C LEU A 41 2.54 -2.41 -4.50
N GLY A 42 1.56 -1.55 -4.18
CA GLY A 42 0.15 -1.95 -4.14
C GLY A 42 -0.33 -2.44 -5.51
N ILE A 43 0.00 -1.72 -6.60
CA ILE A 43 -0.31 -2.15 -7.97
C ILE A 43 0.42 -3.46 -8.29
N TRP A 44 1.71 -3.56 -7.97
CA TRP A 44 2.51 -4.76 -8.21
C TRP A 44 1.89 -6.00 -7.55
N ALA A 45 1.39 -5.87 -6.32
CA ALA A 45 0.76 -6.96 -5.58
C ALA A 45 -0.56 -7.46 -6.21
N VAL A 46 -1.26 -6.61 -6.96
CA VAL A 46 -2.58 -6.91 -7.58
C VAL A 46 -2.43 -7.39 -9.03
N VAL A 47 -1.22 -7.40 -9.59
CA VAL A 47 -0.97 -7.90 -10.96
C VAL A 47 -1.59 -9.28 -11.24
N PRO A 48 -1.49 -10.28 -10.34
CA PRO A 48 -2.10 -11.59 -10.55
C PRO A 48 -3.63 -11.58 -10.61
N ASP A 49 -4.28 -10.56 -10.06
CA ASP A 49 -5.73 -10.38 -10.06
C ASP A 49 -6.25 -9.72 -11.34
N ILE A 50 -5.39 -9.08 -12.15
CA ILE A 50 -5.80 -8.38 -13.39
C ILE A 50 -6.62 -9.29 -14.34
N PRO A 51 -6.23 -10.57 -14.59
CA PRO A 51 -7.00 -11.47 -15.43
C PRO A 51 -8.44 -11.69 -14.95
N ARG A 52 -8.70 -11.62 -13.64
CA ARG A 52 -10.06 -11.73 -13.05
C ARG A 52 -10.95 -10.57 -13.52
N ILE A 53 -10.41 -9.35 -13.51
CA ILE A 53 -11.13 -8.14 -13.95
C ILE A 53 -11.41 -8.18 -15.45
N LEU A 54 -10.46 -8.71 -16.23
CA LEU A 54 -10.58 -8.89 -17.68
C LEU A 54 -11.42 -10.11 -18.10
N ARG A 55 -12.04 -10.81 -17.14
CA ARG A 55 -12.84 -12.04 -17.38
C ARG A 55 -12.05 -13.20 -18.01
N MET A 56 -10.73 -13.21 -17.84
CA MET A 56 -9.83 -14.27 -18.30
C MET A 56 -9.71 -15.39 -17.24
N ASN A 57 -10.84 -16.00 -16.87
CA ASN A 57 -10.93 -16.90 -15.70
C ASN A 57 -9.93 -18.06 -15.75
N ARG A 58 -9.69 -18.68 -16.92
CA ARG A 58 -8.71 -19.77 -17.06
C ARG A 58 -7.28 -19.35 -16.67
N LEU A 59 -6.89 -18.13 -17.01
CA LEU A 59 -5.57 -17.62 -16.68
C LEU A 59 -5.49 -17.28 -15.19
N TYR A 60 -6.55 -16.66 -14.65
CA TYR A 60 -6.66 -16.37 -13.22
C TYR A 60 -6.57 -17.64 -12.38
N ASP A 61 -7.37 -18.67 -12.68
CA ASP A 61 -7.39 -19.93 -11.94
C ASP A 61 -6.03 -20.62 -11.94
N ARG A 62 -5.30 -20.53 -13.07
CA ARG A 62 -3.93 -21.06 -13.17
C ARG A 62 -2.96 -20.28 -12.29
N LEU A 63 -3.04 -18.95 -12.29
CA LEU A 63 -2.17 -18.08 -11.48
C LEU A 63 -2.46 -18.20 -9.98
N ALA A 64 -3.73 -18.39 -9.60
CA ALA A 64 -4.18 -18.51 -8.21
C ALA A 64 -3.61 -19.75 -7.50
N VAL A 65 -3.21 -20.79 -8.25
CA VAL A 65 -2.61 -22.01 -7.69
C VAL A 65 -1.10 -22.12 -7.94
N ASP A 66 -0.50 -21.20 -8.71
CA ASP A 66 0.92 -21.24 -9.06
C ASP A 66 1.76 -20.59 -7.93
N PRO A 67 2.67 -21.33 -7.27
CA PRO A 67 3.53 -20.75 -6.23
C PRO A 67 4.51 -19.70 -6.77
N ARG A 68 4.76 -19.63 -8.09
CA ARG A 68 5.58 -18.58 -8.72
C ARG A 68 4.93 -17.21 -8.61
N THR A 69 3.62 -17.15 -8.38
CA THR A 69 2.87 -15.90 -8.16
C THR A 69 3.33 -15.18 -6.88
N ASN A 70 4.11 -15.82 -6.00
CA ASN A 70 4.74 -15.17 -4.85
C ASN A 70 5.72 -14.04 -5.19
N ILE A 71 6.18 -13.89 -6.45
CA ILE A 71 6.98 -12.71 -6.85
C ILE A 71 6.19 -11.40 -6.70
N PHE A 72 4.86 -11.48 -6.69
CA PHE A 72 3.94 -10.37 -6.48
C PHE A 72 3.65 -10.19 -4.99
N LEU A 73 4.71 -10.09 -4.18
CA LEU A 73 4.65 -9.90 -2.72
C LEU A 73 3.91 -11.02 -1.98
N TRP A 74 4.35 -12.27 -2.21
CA TRP A 74 3.79 -13.46 -1.56
C TRP A 74 2.30 -13.71 -1.83
N HIS A 75 1.78 -13.20 -2.96
CA HIS A 75 0.37 -13.30 -3.35
C HIS A 75 -0.25 -14.69 -3.13
N TYR A 76 0.37 -15.73 -3.71
CA TYR A 76 -0.09 -17.12 -3.55
C TYR A 76 -0.13 -17.55 -2.08
N ARG A 77 0.91 -17.25 -1.30
CA ARG A 77 0.97 -17.65 0.11
C ARG A 77 -0.07 -16.93 0.96
N ILE A 78 -0.36 -15.67 0.66
CA ILE A 78 -1.37 -14.87 1.33
C ILE A 78 -2.77 -15.46 1.05
N ASP A 79 -3.07 -15.79 -0.21
CA ASP A 79 -4.35 -16.42 -0.59
C ASP A 79 -4.65 -17.72 0.15
N GLN A 80 -3.62 -18.47 0.56
CA GLN A 80 -3.80 -19.74 1.29
C GLN A 80 -4.18 -19.55 2.77
N VAL A 81 -3.88 -18.39 3.35
CA VAL A 81 -3.99 -18.16 4.81
C VAL A 81 -5.05 -17.11 5.13
N GLU A 82 -5.39 -16.28 4.16
CA GLU A 82 -6.24 -15.11 4.37
C GLU A 82 -7.71 -15.37 4.01
N THR A 83 -8.60 -14.73 4.76
CA THR A 83 -10.04 -14.75 4.51
C THR A 83 -10.48 -13.35 4.09
N ASP A 84 -11.36 -13.25 3.09
CA ASP A 84 -11.92 -11.97 2.67
C ASP A 84 -12.61 -11.25 3.84
N SER A 85 -12.24 -9.99 4.08
CA SER A 85 -12.80 -9.16 5.16
C SER A 85 -12.98 -7.71 4.72
N PRO A 86 -14.11 -7.05 5.05
CA PRO A 86 -14.30 -5.63 4.76
C PRO A 86 -13.32 -4.74 5.55
N LEU A 87 -12.69 -5.25 6.62
CA LEU A 87 -11.72 -4.52 7.41
C LEU A 87 -10.52 -4.03 6.58
N TYR A 88 -10.11 -4.79 5.56
CA TYR A 88 -9.00 -4.40 4.70
C TYR A 88 -9.29 -3.11 3.92
N ALA A 89 -10.54 -2.92 3.47
CA ALA A 89 -10.96 -1.69 2.83
C ALA A 89 -10.89 -0.50 3.80
N THR A 90 -11.41 -0.69 5.03
CA THR A 90 -11.39 0.33 6.08
C THR A 90 -9.96 0.75 6.45
N VAL A 91 -9.05 -0.22 6.59
CA VAL A 91 -7.64 0.08 6.91
C VAL A 91 -6.96 0.79 5.74
N ALA A 92 -7.21 0.40 4.48
CA ALA A 92 -6.66 1.12 3.32
C ALA A 92 -7.08 2.59 3.31
N ILE A 93 -8.36 2.87 3.56
CA ILE A 93 -8.90 4.23 3.64
C ILE A 93 -8.25 4.99 4.81
N ALA A 94 -8.12 4.37 5.99
CA ALA A 94 -7.49 4.99 7.15
C ALA A 94 -6.02 5.34 6.90
N VAL A 95 -5.27 4.46 6.22
CA VAL A 95 -3.88 4.71 5.82
C VAL A 95 -3.79 5.91 4.87
N PHE A 96 -4.65 5.95 3.85
CA PHE A 96 -4.68 7.06 2.91
C PHE A 96 -5.03 8.40 3.59
N ALA A 97 -6.05 8.40 4.45
CA ALA A 97 -6.41 9.57 5.24
C ALA A 97 -5.27 10.02 6.18
N GLY A 98 -4.55 9.08 6.79
CA GLY A 98 -3.39 9.37 7.63
C GLY A 98 -2.24 10.03 6.88
N VAL A 99 -1.92 9.55 5.67
CA VAL A 99 -0.91 10.17 4.80
C VAL A 99 -1.29 11.60 4.43
N LEU A 100 -2.55 11.81 4.01
CA LEU A 100 -3.06 13.15 3.69
C LEU A 100 -3.03 14.08 4.91
N PHE A 101 -3.40 13.59 6.09
CA PHE A 101 -3.35 14.35 7.32
C PHE A 101 -1.93 14.79 7.67
N ILE A 102 -0.93 13.91 7.55
CA ILE A 102 0.48 14.25 7.78
C ILE A 102 0.94 15.32 6.78
N ALA A 103 0.59 15.17 5.50
CA ALA A 103 0.92 16.15 4.46
C ALA A 103 0.30 17.53 4.76
N TRP A 104 -0.98 17.56 5.12
CA TRP A 104 -1.68 18.79 5.50
C TRP A 104 -1.05 19.45 6.73
N ARG A 105 -0.76 18.67 7.77
CA ARG A 105 -0.14 19.16 9.01
C ARG A 105 1.23 19.78 8.75
N GLU A 106 2.05 19.14 7.91
CA GLU A 106 3.37 19.63 7.54
C GLU A 106 3.29 20.91 6.68
N LEU A 107 2.33 20.99 5.75
CA LEU A 107 2.09 22.20 4.95
C LEU A 107 1.72 23.39 5.84
N LYS A 108 0.77 23.20 6.77
CA LYS A 108 0.33 24.24 7.70
C LYS A 108 1.45 24.76 8.60
N MET A 109 2.35 23.88 9.06
CA MET A 109 3.52 24.32 9.83
C MET A 109 4.46 25.21 9.01
N ARG A 110 4.69 24.87 7.74
CA ARG A 110 5.57 25.65 6.85
C ARG A 110 4.98 27.00 6.46
N GLU A 111 3.66 27.10 6.36
CA GLU A 111 2.97 28.38 6.16
C GLU A 111 3.13 29.29 7.39
N ASN A 112 2.93 28.76 8.59
CA ASN A 112 3.09 29.50 9.84
C ASN A 112 4.55 29.93 10.10
N GLU A 113 5.55 29.17 9.62
CA GLU A 113 6.97 29.55 9.73
C GLU A 113 7.37 30.67 8.74
N ARG A 114 6.54 30.98 7.73
CA ARG A 114 6.82 31.96 6.66
C ARG A 114 6.05 33.27 6.79
N GLY A 115 5.01 33.33 7.61
CA GLY A 115 4.22 34.54 7.91
C GLY A 115 4.69 35.22 9.18
#